data_AF-A0A0Q8DBB0-F1
#
_entry.id   AF-A0A0Q8DBB0-F1
#
_cell.length_a   1.000
_cell.length_b   1.000
_cell.length_c   1.000
_cell.angle_alpha   90.00
_cell.angle_beta   90.00
_cell.angle_gamma   90.00
#
_symmetry.space_group_name_H-M   'P 1'
#
loop_
_entity.id
_entity.type
_entity.pdbx_description
1 polymer ?
#
loop_
_entity_poly.entity_id
_entity_poly.type
_entity_poly.pdbx_seq_one_letter_code
_entity_poly.pdbx_strand_id
1 'polypeptide(L)'
;MTHPASPRRTLAALAGAVLSLGLLAACGDDAPSDADDANASTSPSTPTSDATATDPGTGATSGSSGTADPKVIPVYYVGDTPDGDRLYREFTQSSGVEPLVAAGAAVTEGDPVDPDYRTPWPSGRFTSITQTSTAIVVEVPDETWLEAGSLDADLAELAVQQLVYTLQGTIGKRLPVTVEYDGKPADTLLGVRATGGLKAAPQLDVLAFMNVTEPAEGTTVPDSFTANGRASSFEATVGWTIEDSTGTVVLEGFTTADGWTDKLYPWTTKVDVSSLDPGSYTFIARTDDPSDGEGPGPTEDTKRLTVE
;
A
#
# COMPACT_ATOMS: atom_id res chain seq x y z
N MET A 1 -54.29 11.00 35.89
CA MET A 1 -53.93 11.74 34.65
C MET A 1 -53.75 10.69 33.56
N THR A 2 -54.37 10.89 32.40
CA THR A 2 -54.63 9.84 31.42
C THR A 2 -54.50 10.38 30.00
N HIS A 3 -54.04 9.50 29.10
CA HIS A 3 -53.83 9.68 27.65
C HIS A 3 -52.62 10.51 27.18
N PRO A 4 -52.14 10.29 25.93
CA PRO A 4 -52.52 9.24 24.96
C PRO A 4 -51.36 8.30 24.55
N ALA A 5 -51.71 7.20 23.89
CA ALA A 5 -50.79 6.35 23.13
C ALA A 5 -51.17 6.38 21.62
N SER A 6 -50.24 5.90 20.77
CA SER A 6 -50.35 5.64 19.30
C SER A 6 -49.73 6.72 18.38
N PRO A 7 -49.35 6.37 17.13
CA PRO A 7 -49.35 5.04 16.49
C PRO A 7 -47.99 4.59 15.91
N ARG A 8 -47.82 3.27 15.71
CA ARG A 8 -46.84 2.73 14.75
C ARG A 8 -47.27 3.08 13.32
N ARG A 9 -46.32 3.44 12.44
CA ARG A 9 -46.57 3.58 11.00
C ARG A 9 -45.87 2.46 10.23
N THR A 10 -46.67 1.62 9.59
CA THR A 10 -46.25 0.69 8.53
C THR A 10 -47.05 1.01 7.28
N LEU A 11 -46.36 1.37 6.21
CA LEU A 11 -46.80 1.43 4.81
C LEU A 11 -45.51 1.42 3.98
N ALA A 12 -45.40 0.84 2.79
CA ALA A 12 -46.14 -0.16 2.03
C ALA A 12 -45.43 -0.12 0.67
N ALA A 13 -44.96 -1.24 0.13
CA ALA A 13 -44.36 -1.26 -1.19
C ALA A 13 -45.40 -0.97 -2.28
N LEU A 14 -45.01 -0.27 -3.34
CA LEU A 14 -45.80 -0.14 -4.56
C LEU A 14 -44.90 -0.24 -5.79
N ALA A 15 -45.22 -1.21 -6.64
CA ALA A 15 -44.51 -1.52 -7.87
C ALA A 15 -45.28 -1.04 -9.11
N GLY A 16 -44.55 -0.83 -10.21
CA GLY A 16 -45.03 -0.47 -11.54
C GLY A 16 -43.84 0.07 -12.33
N ALA A 17 -43.21 -0.60 -13.30
CA ALA A 17 -43.75 -1.33 -14.47
C ALA A 17 -44.51 -0.37 -15.41
N VAL A 18 -44.34 -0.38 -16.75
CA VAL A 18 -44.26 -1.56 -17.64
C VAL A 18 -43.81 -1.15 -19.07
N LEU A 19 -43.03 -2.01 -19.79
CA LEU A 19 -42.91 -2.19 -21.27
C LEU A 19 -42.54 -0.96 -22.18
N SER A 20 -42.18 -1.06 -23.48
CA SER A 20 -41.53 -2.06 -24.39
C SER A 20 -41.39 -1.39 -25.80
N LEU A 21 -40.86 -1.94 -26.91
CA LEU A 21 -40.28 -3.24 -27.30
C LEU A 21 -39.37 -2.98 -28.53
N GLY A 22 -38.46 -3.90 -28.94
CA GLY A 22 -37.70 -3.71 -30.18
C GLY A 22 -36.71 -4.82 -30.57
N LEU A 23 -37.19 -6.04 -30.84
CA LEU A 23 -36.39 -7.09 -31.49
C LEU A 23 -36.20 -6.78 -32.99
N LEU A 24 -35.03 -7.12 -33.54
CA LEU A 24 -34.90 -7.96 -34.74
C LEU A 24 -33.43 -8.37 -34.96
N ALA A 25 -33.22 -9.62 -35.38
CA ALA A 25 -31.92 -10.17 -35.72
C ALA A 25 -31.83 -10.41 -37.24
N ALA A 26 -30.63 -10.33 -37.81
CA ALA A 26 -30.28 -11.00 -39.08
C ALA A 26 -28.75 -11.16 -39.20
N CYS A 27 -28.31 -12.36 -39.53
CA CYS A 27 -26.95 -12.63 -40.00
C CYS A 27 -26.87 -12.42 -41.52
N GLY A 28 -25.68 -12.20 -42.07
CA GLY A 28 -25.44 -12.19 -43.52
C GLY A 28 -23.96 -12.02 -43.83
N ASP A 29 -23.40 -12.99 -44.55
CA ASP A 29 -21.97 -13.14 -44.86
C ASP A 29 -21.66 -12.78 -46.33
N ASP A 30 -20.37 -12.85 -46.66
CA ASP A 30 -19.77 -13.08 -47.98
C ASP A 30 -19.37 -11.86 -48.85
N ALA A 31 -18.22 -12.03 -49.53
CA ALA A 31 -17.62 -11.11 -50.51
C ALA A 31 -17.73 -11.74 -51.93
N PRO A 32 -17.38 -11.07 -53.07
CA PRO A 32 -15.96 -10.90 -53.43
C PRO A 32 -15.60 -9.73 -54.41
N SER A 33 -14.29 -9.61 -54.68
CA SER A 33 -13.54 -9.22 -55.91
C SER A 33 -14.06 -8.18 -56.93
N ASP A 34 -13.19 -7.23 -57.28
CA ASP A 34 -12.47 -7.10 -58.59
C ASP A 34 -11.56 -5.83 -58.53
N ALA A 35 -10.25 -5.87 -58.83
CA ALA A 35 -9.58 -5.87 -60.14
C ALA A 35 -9.83 -4.57 -60.95
N ASP A 36 -8.86 -3.92 -61.62
CA ASP A 36 -7.41 -4.16 -61.80
C ASP A 36 -6.71 -2.86 -62.30
N ASP A 37 -5.40 -2.94 -62.60
CA ASP A 37 -4.60 -2.01 -63.46
C ASP A 37 -4.31 -0.55 -63.02
N ALA A 38 -3.14 0.06 -63.30
CA ALA A 38 -1.84 -0.50 -63.74
C ALA A 38 -0.66 0.49 -63.58
N ASN A 39 0.55 -0.10 -63.48
CA ASN A 39 1.78 0.25 -64.23
C ASN A 39 3.00 0.90 -63.49
N ALA A 40 3.97 0.03 -63.16
CA ALA A 40 5.44 0.11 -63.39
C ALA A 40 6.28 1.37 -63.06
N SER A 41 7.59 1.30 -62.74
CA SER A 41 8.52 0.24 -62.26
C SER A 41 9.94 0.88 -62.11
N THR A 42 10.79 0.36 -61.21
CA THR A 42 12.29 0.16 -61.32
C THR A 42 13.12 0.41 -60.03
N SER A 43 13.46 -0.70 -59.36
CA SER A 43 14.77 -1.13 -58.80
C SER A 43 15.68 -0.28 -57.86
N PRO A 44 16.58 -0.94 -57.06
CA PRO A 44 17.14 -0.39 -55.81
C PRO A 44 18.67 -0.14 -55.80
N SER A 45 19.22 0.36 -54.68
CA SER A 45 20.67 0.36 -54.37
C SER A 45 20.97 0.38 -52.86
N THR A 46 22.21 0.03 -52.48
CA THR A 46 22.66 -0.55 -51.18
C THR A 46 23.36 0.40 -50.18
N PRO A 47 23.57 -0.01 -48.90
CA PRO A 47 24.24 0.78 -47.86
C PRO A 47 25.75 0.47 -47.67
N THR A 48 26.54 1.43 -47.14
CA THR A 48 27.97 1.32 -46.69
C THR A 48 28.43 2.64 -46.04
N SER A 49 29.36 2.79 -45.07
CA SER A 49 29.80 2.00 -43.89
C SER A 49 30.77 2.82 -43.00
N ASP A 50 30.68 2.67 -41.67
CA ASP A 50 31.76 2.61 -40.62
C ASP A 50 32.84 3.72 -40.44
N ALA A 51 33.28 3.94 -39.18
CA ALA A 51 34.49 4.71 -38.83
C ALA A 51 35.02 4.43 -37.39
N THR A 52 36.31 4.09 -37.29
CA THR A 52 37.07 3.72 -36.07
C THR A 52 38.43 4.46 -36.05
N ALA A 53 39.20 4.62 -34.96
CA ALA A 53 39.12 4.28 -33.52
C ALA A 53 40.05 5.24 -32.73
N THR A 54 40.28 5.04 -31.41
CA THR A 54 41.60 5.00 -30.70
C THR A 54 41.53 5.37 -29.21
N ASP A 55 42.19 4.56 -28.36
CA ASP A 55 42.57 4.81 -26.95
C ASP A 55 44.11 4.95 -26.87
N PRO A 56 44.68 5.83 -26.01
CA PRO A 56 45.41 5.30 -24.85
C PRO A 56 45.43 6.21 -23.59
N GLY A 57 45.36 5.65 -22.38
CA GLY A 57 45.85 6.37 -21.18
C GLY A 57 45.58 5.76 -19.79
N THR A 58 46.61 5.16 -19.18
CA THR A 58 46.59 4.64 -17.80
C THR A 58 46.26 5.72 -16.75
N GLY A 59 45.20 5.50 -15.95
CA GLY A 59 44.83 6.32 -14.80
C GLY A 59 44.45 5.45 -13.60
N ALA A 60 44.91 5.84 -12.40
CA ALA A 60 44.89 5.02 -11.18
C ALA A 60 43.53 4.38 -10.83
N THR A 61 43.59 3.11 -10.38
CA THR A 61 42.50 2.44 -9.67
C THR A 61 42.30 3.08 -8.30
N SER A 62 41.70 4.27 -8.25
CA SER A 62 41.08 4.78 -7.05
C SER A 62 39.93 3.86 -6.71
N GLY A 63 40.17 2.93 -5.78
CA GLY A 63 39.12 2.14 -5.16
C GLY A 63 38.20 3.08 -4.40
N SER A 64 37.18 3.59 -5.09
CA SER A 64 36.03 4.18 -4.42
C SER A 64 35.43 3.07 -3.56
N SER A 65 35.61 3.18 -2.25
CA SER A 65 34.80 2.46 -1.28
C SER A 65 33.39 3.01 -1.38
N GLY A 66 32.69 2.62 -2.46
CA GLY A 66 31.33 3.03 -2.71
C GLY A 66 30.46 2.53 -1.57
N THR A 67 30.00 3.46 -0.73
CA THR A 67 28.84 3.23 0.13
C THR A 67 27.74 2.74 -0.79
N ALA A 68 27.22 1.52 -0.53
CA ALA A 68 26.15 0.96 -1.34
C ALA A 68 24.94 1.91 -1.31
N ASP A 69 24.32 2.14 -2.47
CA ASP A 69 23.17 3.04 -2.58
C ASP A 69 22.06 2.63 -1.60
N PRO A 70 21.38 3.62 -0.97
CA PRO A 70 20.29 3.34 -0.03
C PRO A 70 19.19 2.55 -0.73
N LYS A 71 18.74 1.47 -0.08
CA LYS A 71 17.64 0.63 -0.56
C LYS A 71 16.36 0.95 0.21
N VAL A 72 15.33 1.31 -0.55
CA VAL A 72 13.98 1.57 -0.03
C VAL A 72 13.31 0.25 0.37
N ILE A 73 12.78 0.20 1.59
CA ILE A 73 12.11 -0.96 2.19
C ILE A 73 10.68 -0.56 2.56
N PRO A 74 9.65 -1.30 2.11
CA PRO A 74 8.30 -1.16 2.63
C PRO A 74 8.20 -1.84 4.01
N VAL A 75 8.02 -1.06 5.06
CA VAL A 75 7.73 -1.57 6.41
C VAL A 75 6.25 -1.37 6.69
N TYR A 76 5.62 -2.37 7.29
CA TYR A 76 4.25 -2.27 7.75
C TYR A 76 4.25 -2.08 9.27
N TYR A 77 3.32 -1.27 9.76
CA TYR A 77 3.14 -0.97 11.17
C TYR A 77 1.66 -1.00 11.53
N VAL A 78 1.34 -1.25 12.79
CA VAL A 78 -0.05 -1.26 13.27
C VAL A 78 -0.48 0.19 13.51
N GLY A 79 -1.67 0.55 13.04
CA GLY A 79 -2.34 1.81 13.38
C GLY A 79 -3.81 1.54 13.69
N ASP A 80 -4.44 2.48 14.40
CA ASP A 80 -5.84 2.37 14.78
C ASP A 80 -6.75 2.69 13.58
N THR A 81 -7.84 1.96 13.44
CA THR A 81 -8.92 2.28 12.48
C THR A 81 -10.28 2.11 13.15
N PRO A 82 -11.36 2.64 12.56
CA PRO A 82 -12.71 2.43 13.09
C PRO A 82 -13.14 0.96 13.16
N ASP A 83 -12.56 0.09 12.33
CA ASP A 83 -12.77 -1.37 12.33
C ASP A 83 -11.74 -2.14 13.20
N GLY A 84 -10.99 -1.43 14.06
CA GLY A 84 -9.91 -1.98 14.89
C GLY A 84 -8.53 -1.87 14.24
N ASP A 85 -7.54 -2.53 14.84
CA ASP A 85 -6.14 -2.46 14.41
C ASP A 85 -5.94 -2.96 12.96
N ARG A 86 -5.22 -2.19 12.15
CA ARG A 86 -4.82 -2.54 10.78
C ARG A 86 -3.38 -2.17 10.49
N LEU A 87 -2.83 -2.74 9.43
CA LEU A 87 -1.47 -2.45 8.95
C LEU A 87 -1.46 -1.29 7.94
N TYR A 88 -0.79 -0.21 8.32
CA TYR A 88 -0.37 0.86 7.42
C TYR A 88 1.02 0.52 6.85
N ARG A 89 1.43 1.21 5.79
CA ARG A 89 2.76 1.03 5.17
C ARG A 89 3.51 2.35 5.14
N GLU A 90 4.75 2.29 5.60
CA GLU A 90 5.77 3.32 5.49
C GLU A 90 6.92 2.83 4.58
N PHE A 91 7.74 3.74 4.07
CA PHE A 91 8.94 3.41 3.32
C PHE A 91 10.19 3.96 4.02
N THR A 92 11.04 3.07 4.52
CA THR A 92 12.32 3.43 5.13
C THR A 92 13.49 3.20 4.17
N GLN A 93 14.64 3.84 4.43
CA GLN A 93 15.87 3.65 3.68
C GLN A 93 16.90 2.86 4.49
N SER A 94 17.36 1.74 3.92
CA SER A 94 18.48 0.96 4.47
C SER A 94 19.78 1.29 3.75
N SER A 95 20.85 1.56 4.50
CA SER A 95 22.20 1.82 3.96
C SER A 95 23.22 0.92 4.65
N GLY A 96 24.08 0.25 3.89
CA GLY A 96 25.14 -0.61 4.43
C GLY A 96 24.68 -1.90 5.15
N VAL A 97 23.37 -2.15 5.24
CA VAL A 97 22.77 -3.35 5.82
C VAL A 97 22.01 -4.11 4.72
N GLU A 98 21.90 -5.43 4.84
CA GLU A 98 21.10 -6.24 3.91
C GLU A 98 19.59 -5.94 4.13
N PRO A 99 18.79 -5.74 3.06
CA PRO A 99 17.40 -5.29 3.19
C PRO A 99 16.47 -6.16 4.04
N LEU A 100 16.53 -7.49 3.96
CA LEU A 100 15.69 -8.36 4.80
C LEU A 100 16.05 -8.23 6.28
N VAL A 101 17.35 -8.10 6.60
CA VAL A 101 17.82 -7.87 7.96
C VAL A 101 17.33 -6.50 8.48
N ALA A 102 17.47 -5.44 7.68
CA ALA A 102 16.97 -4.12 8.04
C ALA A 102 15.43 -4.07 8.17
N ALA A 103 14.70 -4.79 7.30
CA ALA A 103 13.26 -4.89 7.35
C ALA A 103 12.77 -5.63 8.61
N GLY A 104 13.45 -6.70 9.02
CA GLY A 104 13.16 -7.40 10.28
C GLY A 104 13.51 -6.57 11.52
N ALA A 105 14.58 -5.77 11.48
CA ALA A 105 14.91 -4.84 12.55
C ALA A 105 13.82 -3.76 12.71
N ALA A 106 13.37 -3.13 11.62
CA ALA A 106 12.32 -2.10 11.68
C ALA A 106 11.00 -2.62 12.28
N VAL A 107 10.61 -3.86 11.98
CA VAL A 107 9.45 -4.53 12.59
C VAL A 107 9.58 -4.67 14.11
N THR A 108 10.78 -4.93 14.64
CA THR A 108 11.01 -5.26 16.06
C THR A 108 11.53 -4.09 16.91
N GLU A 109 12.14 -3.08 16.29
CA GLU A 109 12.62 -1.86 16.94
C GLU A 109 11.48 -0.87 17.20
N GLY A 110 10.49 -0.80 16.30
CA GLY A 110 9.25 -0.08 16.54
C GLY A 110 9.37 1.44 16.51
N ASP A 111 10.22 1.97 15.62
CA ASP A 111 10.48 3.40 15.42
C ASP A 111 9.92 3.86 14.05
N PRO A 112 8.57 3.84 13.84
CA PRO A 112 7.95 4.45 12.66
C PRO A 112 8.17 5.96 12.68
N VAL A 113 8.32 6.57 11.50
CA VAL A 113 8.40 8.05 11.42
C VAL A 113 7.03 8.66 11.75
N ASP A 114 5.96 7.93 11.45
CA ASP A 114 4.60 8.28 11.83
C ASP A 114 4.26 7.82 13.28
N PRO A 115 4.00 8.74 14.23
CA PRO A 115 3.66 8.40 15.60
C PRO A 115 2.22 7.92 15.78
N ASP A 116 1.37 7.98 14.75
CA ASP A 116 0.05 7.35 14.78
C ASP A 116 0.19 5.82 14.59
N TYR A 117 1.38 5.35 14.18
CA TYR A 117 1.72 3.94 14.02
C TYR A 117 2.53 3.38 15.20
N ARG A 118 2.53 2.06 15.36
CA ARG A 118 3.27 1.32 16.39
C ARG A 118 3.73 -0.06 15.92
N THR A 119 4.62 -0.67 16.70
CA THR A 119 4.82 -2.13 16.66
C THR A 119 4.28 -2.80 17.93
N PRO A 120 3.58 -3.94 17.81
CA PRO A 120 3.25 -4.82 18.94
C PRO A 120 4.37 -5.82 19.27
N TRP A 121 5.48 -5.84 18.52
CA TRP A 121 6.53 -6.84 18.69
C TRP A 121 7.28 -6.72 20.03
N PRO A 122 7.69 -7.85 20.63
CA PRO A 122 8.59 -7.83 21.77
C PRO A 122 9.95 -7.23 21.37
N SER A 123 10.57 -6.51 22.31
CA SER A 123 11.89 -5.90 22.07
C SER A 123 12.96 -6.96 21.84
N GLY A 124 13.78 -6.75 20.81
CA GLY A 124 14.87 -7.64 20.44
C GLY A 124 15.13 -7.60 18.94
N ARG A 125 15.65 -8.70 18.40
CA ARG A 125 15.88 -8.89 16.97
C ARG A 125 15.93 -10.37 16.63
N PHE A 126 15.60 -10.71 15.39
CA PHE A 126 15.85 -12.05 14.84
C PHE A 126 17.36 -12.38 14.86
N THR A 127 17.69 -13.66 15.08
CA THR A 127 19.06 -14.19 14.98
C THR A 127 19.55 -14.15 13.54
N SER A 128 18.68 -14.54 12.61
CA SER A 128 18.94 -14.48 11.17
C SER A 128 17.64 -14.31 10.38
N ILE A 129 17.74 -13.67 9.20
CA ILE A 129 16.68 -13.60 8.20
C ILE A 129 17.31 -13.87 6.84
N THR A 130 16.87 -14.91 6.14
CA THR A 130 17.49 -15.37 4.89
C THR A 130 16.45 -15.73 3.83
N GLN A 131 16.62 -15.22 2.61
CA GLN A 131 15.84 -15.69 1.46
C GLN A 131 16.40 -17.01 0.91
N THR A 132 15.53 -17.99 0.74
CA THR A 132 15.78 -19.20 -0.05
C THR A 132 15.03 -19.14 -1.39
N SER A 133 15.10 -20.21 -2.20
CA SER A 133 14.32 -20.31 -3.44
C SER A 133 12.81 -20.49 -3.21
N THR A 134 12.38 -20.96 -2.02
CA THR A 134 10.99 -21.35 -1.74
C THR A 134 10.36 -20.65 -0.54
N ALA A 135 11.15 -20.05 0.35
CA ALA A 135 10.69 -19.39 1.59
C ALA A 135 11.64 -18.26 2.01
N ILE A 136 11.15 -17.38 2.87
CA ILE A 136 11.99 -16.51 3.72
C ILE A 136 12.12 -17.23 5.07
N VAL A 137 13.32 -17.53 5.52
CA VAL A 137 13.55 -18.18 6.82
C VAL A 137 13.89 -17.10 7.84
N VAL A 138 13.18 -17.08 8.97
CA VAL A 138 13.46 -16.22 10.12
C VAL A 138 13.81 -17.09 11.33
N GLU A 139 14.92 -16.78 11.98
CA GLU A 139 15.35 -17.48 13.19
C GLU A 139 15.12 -16.58 14.40
N VAL A 140 14.31 -17.04 15.37
CA VAL A 140 14.03 -16.28 16.60
C VAL A 140 15.20 -16.37 17.59
N PRO A 141 15.41 -15.37 18.47
CA PRO A 141 16.51 -15.38 19.44
C PRO A 141 16.34 -16.43 20.54
N ASP A 142 15.11 -16.68 20.99
CA ASP A 142 14.78 -17.60 22.06
C ASP A 142 13.30 -18.06 21.99
N GLU A 143 12.93 -19.00 22.87
CA GLU A 143 11.60 -19.61 22.91
C GLU A 143 10.46 -18.65 23.29
N THR A 144 10.73 -17.49 23.91
CA THR A 144 9.66 -16.55 24.31
C THR A 144 8.96 -15.93 23.10
N TRP A 145 9.65 -15.85 21.95
CA TRP A 145 9.08 -15.38 20.68
C TRP A 145 8.14 -16.40 20.03
N LEU A 146 8.06 -17.63 20.55
CA LEU A 146 7.14 -18.67 20.08
C LEU A 146 5.77 -18.59 20.79
N GLU A 147 5.69 -17.88 21.90
CA GLU A 147 4.47 -17.66 22.71
C GLU A 147 3.88 -16.26 22.45
N ALA A 148 2.57 -16.08 22.69
CA ALA A 148 1.91 -14.78 22.51
C ALA A 148 2.30 -13.73 23.58
N GLY A 149 2.86 -14.17 24.71
CA GLY A 149 3.22 -13.29 25.81
C GLY A 149 2.01 -12.54 26.37
N SER A 150 2.00 -11.22 26.21
CA SER A 150 0.90 -10.33 26.61
C SER A 150 -0.04 -9.91 25.47
N LEU A 151 0.21 -10.36 24.24
CA LEU A 151 -0.66 -10.07 23.10
C LEU A 151 -1.95 -10.90 23.21
N ASP A 152 -3.09 -10.28 22.89
CA ASP A 152 -4.29 -11.04 22.54
C ASP A 152 -4.12 -11.72 21.16
N ALA A 153 -5.06 -12.60 20.82
CA ALA A 153 -4.96 -13.41 19.61
C ALA A 153 -5.00 -12.59 18.32
N ASP A 154 -5.85 -11.55 18.25
CA ASP A 154 -6.07 -10.77 17.04
C ASP A 154 -4.85 -9.87 16.78
N LEU A 155 -4.30 -9.24 17.83
CA LEU A 155 -3.08 -8.46 17.74
C LEU A 155 -1.84 -9.34 17.47
N ALA A 156 -1.78 -10.55 18.00
CA ALA A 156 -0.70 -11.50 17.68
C ALA A 156 -0.74 -11.95 16.20
N GLU A 157 -1.93 -12.22 15.65
CA GLU A 157 -2.08 -12.51 14.22
C GLU A 157 -1.69 -11.31 13.35
N LEU A 158 -2.09 -10.08 13.74
CA LEU A 158 -1.71 -8.86 13.03
C LEU A 158 -0.19 -8.58 13.11
N ALA A 159 0.44 -8.79 14.26
CA ALA A 159 1.89 -8.70 14.45
C ALA A 159 2.66 -9.66 13.52
N VAL A 160 2.17 -10.89 13.37
CA VAL A 160 2.74 -11.85 12.42
C VAL A 160 2.54 -11.39 10.97
N GLN A 161 1.39 -10.82 10.63
CA GLN A 161 1.14 -10.26 9.30
C GLN A 161 2.02 -9.04 9.00
N GLN A 162 2.34 -8.22 10.00
CA GLN A 162 3.29 -7.10 9.90
C GLN A 162 4.65 -7.57 9.37
N LEU A 163 5.22 -8.63 9.98
CA LEU A 163 6.47 -9.24 9.53
C LEU A 163 6.34 -9.81 8.11
N VAL A 164 5.29 -10.60 7.85
CA VAL A 164 5.10 -11.27 6.56
C VAL A 164 4.96 -10.27 5.42
N TYR A 165 4.15 -9.22 5.58
CA TYR A 165 3.98 -8.17 4.56
C TYR A 165 5.26 -7.35 4.35
N THR A 166 5.99 -7.04 5.41
CA THR A 166 7.28 -6.33 5.36
C THR A 166 8.34 -7.13 4.61
N LEU A 167 8.60 -8.38 5.00
CA LEU A 167 9.62 -9.22 4.36
C LEU A 167 9.26 -9.54 2.90
N GLN A 168 7.99 -9.87 2.61
CA GLN A 168 7.52 -10.14 1.25
C GLN A 168 7.51 -8.89 0.35
N GLY A 169 7.26 -7.71 0.93
CA GLY A 169 7.40 -6.42 0.25
C GLY A 169 8.87 -6.16 -0.12
N THR A 170 9.77 -6.35 0.85
CA THR A 170 11.23 -6.16 0.70
C THR A 170 11.83 -6.97 -0.45
N ILE A 171 11.42 -8.23 -0.62
CA ILE A 171 11.92 -9.09 -1.72
C ILE A 171 11.07 -9.03 -3.01
N GLY A 172 9.99 -8.26 -3.03
CA GLY A 172 9.05 -8.18 -4.16
C GLY A 172 8.37 -9.52 -4.52
N LYS A 173 8.23 -10.46 -3.58
CA LYS A 173 7.69 -11.81 -3.82
C LYS A 173 6.84 -12.30 -2.65
N ARG A 174 5.80 -13.08 -2.93
CA ARG A 174 4.94 -13.73 -1.92
C ARG A 174 5.46 -15.11 -1.50
N LEU A 175 6.75 -15.20 -1.13
CA LEU A 175 7.31 -16.42 -0.53
C LEU A 175 6.79 -16.57 0.91
N PRO A 176 6.39 -17.77 1.37
CA PRO A 176 6.02 -17.99 2.76
C PRO A 176 7.20 -17.69 3.72
N VAL A 177 6.89 -17.27 4.94
CA VAL A 177 7.87 -17.08 6.01
C VAL A 177 7.92 -18.34 6.88
N THR A 178 9.06 -19.02 6.91
CA THR A 178 9.33 -20.17 7.78
C THR A 178 10.03 -19.69 9.04
N VAL A 179 9.60 -20.19 10.20
CA VAL A 179 10.14 -19.81 11.50
C VAL A 179 11.02 -20.93 12.03
N GLU A 180 12.21 -20.58 12.52
CA GLU A 180 13.15 -21.51 13.12
C GLU A 180 13.61 -21.04 14.51
N TYR A 181 13.97 -22.01 15.36
CA TYR A 181 14.61 -21.81 16.67
C TYR A 181 15.65 -22.91 16.86
N ASP A 182 16.87 -22.56 17.29
CA ASP A 182 18.00 -23.50 17.43
C ASP A 182 18.22 -24.36 16.17
N GLY A 183 18.17 -23.72 14.99
CA GLY A 183 18.29 -24.35 13.67
C GLY A 183 17.23 -25.41 13.33
N LYS A 184 16.05 -25.37 13.97
CA LYS A 184 14.93 -26.31 13.73
C LYS A 184 13.63 -25.55 13.45
N PRO A 185 12.72 -26.07 12.61
CA PRO A 185 11.40 -25.47 12.39
C PRO A 185 10.62 -25.32 13.70
N ALA A 186 10.02 -24.15 13.91
CA ALA A 186 9.12 -23.87 15.01
C ALA A 186 7.65 -24.00 14.57
N ASP A 187 6.79 -24.49 15.47
CA ASP A 187 5.36 -24.67 15.18
C ASP A 187 4.54 -23.37 15.31
N THR A 188 5.08 -22.36 15.99
CA THR A 188 4.44 -21.07 16.28
C THR A 188 5.40 -19.87 16.14
N LEU A 189 4.82 -18.67 16.09
CA LEU A 189 5.48 -17.37 16.24
C LEU A 189 4.48 -16.43 16.89
N LEU A 190 4.84 -15.79 18.01
CA LEU A 190 3.91 -15.01 18.84
C LEU A 190 2.64 -15.80 19.21
N GLY A 191 2.75 -17.11 19.43
CA GLY A 191 1.62 -18.02 19.66
C GLY A 191 0.79 -18.40 18.42
N VAL A 192 0.94 -17.66 17.32
CA VAL A 192 0.26 -17.93 16.03
C VAL A 192 0.90 -19.13 15.34
N ARG A 193 0.10 -20.03 14.75
CA ARG A 193 0.59 -21.26 14.10
C ARG A 193 1.42 -20.98 12.84
N ALA A 194 2.70 -21.33 12.87
CA ALA A 194 3.67 -21.13 11.79
C ALA A 194 3.93 -22.36 10.91
N THR A 195 3.41 -23.53 11.28
CA THR A 195 3.64 -24.79 10.54
C THR A 195 3.27 -24.69 9.06
N GLY A 196 4.19 -25.09 8.17
CA GLY A 196 3.97 -25.03 6.72
C GLY A 196 4.21 -23.66 6.09
N GLY A 197 4.68 -22.68 6.88
CA GLY A 197 5.07 -21.35 6.42
C GLY A 197 3.92 -20.35 6.47
N LEU A 198 4.18 -19.23 7.15
CA LEU A 198 3.28 -18.09 7.29
C LEU A 198 3.09 -17.39 5.94
N LYS A 199 1.86 -16.99 5.64
CA LYS A 199 1.47 -16.36 4.36
C LYS A 199 0.75 -15.05 4.63
N ALA A 200 0.85 -14.13 3.67
CA ALA A 200 0.10 -12.89 3.71
C ALA A 200 -1.41 -13.22 3.67
N ALA A 201 -2.15 -12.74 4.67
CA ALA A 201 -3.60 -12.71 4.65
C ALA A 201 -4.10 -11.81 3.49
N PRO A 202 -5.35 -11.96 3.01
CA PRO A 202 -5.95 -11.04 2.05
C PRO A 202 -5.80 -9.58 2.51
N GLN A 203 -5.56 -8.66 1.56
CA GLN A 203 -5.25 -7.27 1.90
C GLN A 203 -6.36 -6.59 2.71
N LEU A 204 -7.62 -6.86 2.39
CA LEU A 204 -8.77 -6.25 3.05
C LEU A 204 -9.07 -6.84 4.44
N ASP A 205 -8.36 -7.90 4.85
CA ASP A 205 -8.52 -8.50 6.17
C ASP A 205 -7.55 -7.88 7.20
N VAL A 206 -6.45 -7.26 6.73
CA VAL A 206 -5.33 -6.85 7.61
C VAL A 206 -4.68 -5.50 7.29
N LEU A 207 -4.81 -4.96 6.08
CA LEU A 207 -4.28 -3.64 5.74
C LEU A 207 -5.34 -2.55 5.94
N ALA A 208 -4.90 -1.35 6.31
CA ALA A 208 -5.79 -0.19 6.43
C ALA A 208 -6.40 0.17 5.05
N PHE A 209 -7.68 0.52 5.00
CA PHE A 209 -8.37 0.81 3.73
C PHE A 209 -8.00 2.17 3.14
N MET A 210 -7.31 3.01 3.90
CA MET A 210 -6.57 4.16 3.42
C MET A 210 -5.11 4.04 3.86
N ASN A 211 -4.17 4.38 2.97
CA ASN A 211 -2.78 4.60 3.34
C ASN A 211 -2.12 5.61 2.40
N VAL A 212 -1.63 6.72 2.93
CA VAL A 212 -0.81 7.75 2.28
C VAL A 212 0.64 7.27 2.22
N THR A 213 1.25 7.42 1.05
CA THR A 213 2.66 7.08 0.77
C THR A 213 3.51 8.33 0.60
N GLU A 214 2.98 9.34 -0.11
CA GLU A 214 3.54 10.70 -0.09
C GLU A 214 2.40 11.70 0.18
N PRO A 215 2.67 12.82 0.86
CA PRO A 215 3.95 13.16 1.49
C PRO A 215 4.29 12.20 2.64
N ALA A 216 5.56 11.92 2.86
CA ALA A 216 6.02 11.27 4.08
C ALA A 216 5.73 12.16 5.31
N GLU A 217 5.65 11.56 6.50
CA GLU A 217 5.46 12.30 7.75
C GLU A 217 6.59 13.33 7.96
N GLY A 218 6.22 14.55 8.36
CA GLY A 218 7.15 15.65 8.61
C GLY A 218 7.70 16.32 7.35
N THR A 219 7.18 16.01 6.16
CA THR A 219 7.67 16.59 4.90
C THR A 219 7.44 18.10 4.82
N THR A 220 8.47 18.83 4.37
CA THR A 220 8.35 20.23 3.97
C THR A 220 7.96 20.32 2.49
N VAL A 221 6.94 21.11 2.16
CA VAL A 221 6.37 21.26 0.81
C VAL A 221 6.37 22.73 0.38
N PRO A 222 6.59 23.02 -0.92
CA PRO A 222 6.39 24.36 -1.48
C PRO A 222 4.91 24.57 -1.83
N ASP A 223 4.61 25.59 -2.65
CA ASP A 223 3.31 25.91 -3.30
C ASP A 223 2.40 24.72 -3.68
N SER A 224 2.94 23.52 -3.95
CA SER A 224 2.14 22.33 -4.20
C SER A 224 2.92 21.03 -3.99
N PHE A 225 2.21 19.95 -3.68
CA PHE A 225 2.77 18.60 -3.58
C PHE A 225 1.87 17.55 -4.25
N THR A 226 2.43 16.36 -4.49
CA THR A 226 1.68 15.21 -5.01
C THR A 226 1.37 14.26 -3.85
N ALA A 227 0.11 14.22 -3.42
CA ALA A 227 -0.35 13.19 -2.49
C ALA A 227 -0.63 11.90 -3.27
N ASN A 228 -0.09 10.77 -2.81
CA ASN A 228 -0.41 9.46 -3.38
C ASN A 228 -0.36 8.37 -2.32
N GLY A 229 -0.98 7.23 -2.62
CA GLY A 229 -1.09 6.14 -1.66
C GLY A 229 -1.77 4.91 -2.23
N ARG A 230 -2.35 4.09 -1.36
CA ARG A 230 -3.33 3.08 -1.76
C ARG A 230 -4.62 3.20 -0.95
N ALA A 231 -5.74 2.82 -1.55
CA ALA A 231 -7.05 2.85 -0.92
C ALA A 231 -7.96 1.70 -1.40
N SER A 232 -8.90 1.28 -0.56
CA SER A 232 -10.07 0.49 -0.95
C SER A 232 -11.31 1.20 -0.42
N SER A 233 -11.81 2.14 -1.22
CA SER A 233 -12.89 3.06 -0.83
C SER A 233 -14.15 2.85 -1.67
N PHE A 234 -15.34 3.17 -1.14
CA PHE A 234 -16.58 3.09 -1.91
C PHE A 234 -16.52 3.99 -3.16
N GLU A 235 -16.98 3.45 -4.30
CA GLU A 235 -16.88 4.09 -5.63
C GLU A 235 -15.46 4.55 -6.04
N ALA A 236 -14.41 4.02 -5.38
CA ALA A 236 -13.02 4.46 -5.45
C ALA A 236 -12.78 5.93 -5.03
N THR A 237 -13.74 6.57 -4.37
CA THR A 237 -13.65 7.98 -3.92
C THR A 237 -12.68 8.12 -2.76
N VAL A 238 -11.63 8.92 -2.93
CA VAL A 238 -10.67 9.25 -1.87
C VAL A 238 -10.84 10.72 -1.51
N GLY A 239 -11.43 10.99 -0.35
CA GLY A 239 -11.53 12.34 0.19
C GLY A 239 -10.22 12.76 0.84
N TRP A 240 -9.91 14.06 0.83
CA TRP A 240 -8.78 14.60 1.57
C TRP A 240 -9.07 16.01 2.12
N THR A 241 -8.43 16.34 3.23
CA THR A 241 -8.43 17.67 3.85
C THR A 241 -7.01 18.10 4.21
N ILE A 242 -6.83 19.41 4.37
CA ILE A 242 -5.69 19.98 5.10
C ILE A 242 -6.27 20.75 6.29
N GLU A 243 -5.79 20.43 7.48
CA GLU A 243 -6.10 21.13 8.72
C GLU A 243 -4.93 21.98 9.19
N ASP A 244 -5.23 23.15 9.74
CA ASP A 244 -4.24 24.00 10.41
C ASP A 244 -3.89 23.49 11.82
N SER A 245 -2.93 24.16 12.47
CA SER A 245 -2.52 23.85 13.86
C SER A 245 -3.63 23.91 14.93
N THR A 246 -4.85 24.35 14.60
CA THR A 246 -6.02 24.36 15.48
C THR A 246 -7.00 23.21 15.22
N GLY A 247 -6.76 22.40 14.19
CA GLY A 247 -7.72 21.41 13.68
C GLY A 247 -8.83 22.02 12.81
N THR A 248 -8.61 23.22 12.26
CA THR A 248 -9.56 23.83 11.32
C THR A 248 -9.22 23.40 9.90
N VAL A 249 -10.18 22.79 9.20
CA VAL A 249 -10.04 22.48 7.76
C VAL A 249 -9.89 23.78 6.97
N VAL A 250 -8.74 23.96 6.31
CA VAL A 250 -8.40 25.13 5.49
C VAL A 250 -8.44 24.84 3.98
N LEU A 251 -8.26 23.58 3.58
CA LEU A 251 -8.45 23.10 2.21
C LEU A 251 -9.09 21.71 2.24
N GLU A 252 -9.84 21.38 1.21
CA GLU A 252 -10.44 20.06 1.02
C GLU A 252 -10.55 19.70 -0.47
N GLY A 253 -10.70 18.42 -0.76
CA GLY A 253 -10.98 17.92 -2.09
C GLY A 253 -11.14 16.40 -2.11
N PHE A 254 -11.11 15.85 -3.32
CA PHE A 254 -11.14 14.41 -3.53
C PHE A 254 -10.33 14.00 -4.75
N THR A 255 -10.09 12.71 -4.89
CA THR A 255 -9.59 12.04 -6.10
C THR A 255 -10.26 10.68 -6.25
N THR A 256 -9.94 9.94 -7.31
CA THR A 256 -10.44 8.59 -7.56
C THR A 256 -9.26 7.63 -7.62
N ALA A 257 -9.31 6.54 -6.86
CA ALA A 257 -8.35 5.44 -6.97
C ALA A 257 -8.56 4.64 -8.26
N ASP A 258 -7.56 3.88 -8.70
CA ASP A 258 -7.63 3.05 -9.92
C ASP A 258 -8.71 1.94 -9.86
N GLY A 259 -9.34 1.73 -8.70
CA GLY A 259 -10.43 0.78 -8.49
C GLY A 259 -10.82 0.66 -7.01
N TRP A 260 -11.74 -0.26 -6.73
CA TRP A 260 -12.23 -0.58 -5.39
C TRP A 260 -12.84 -1.99 -5.37
N THR A 261 -13.16 -2.51 -4.17
CA THR A 261 -13.84 -3.81 -3.86
C THR A 261 -12.95 -4.98 -3.44
N ASP A 262 -11.92 -5.36 -4.21
CA ASP A 262 -11.20 -6.64 -4.01
C ASP A 262 -9.82 -6.53 -3.35
N LYS A 263 -9.24 -5.33 -3.33
CA LYS A 263 -7.90 -5.02 -2.81
C LYS A 263 -7.73 -3.50 -2.70
N LEU A 264 -6.61 -3.06 -2.12
CA LEU A 264 -6.20 -1.67 -2.20
C LEU A 264 -5.65 -1.35 -3.61
N TYR A 265 -6.16 -0.30 -4.22
CA TYR A 265 -5.73 0.29 -5.49
C TYR A 265 -4.89 1.54 -5.25
N PRO A 266 -3.94 1.88 -6.13
CA PRO A 266 -3.24 3.16 -6.04
C PRO A 266 -4.21 4.33 -6.26
N TRP A 267 -3.90 5.46 -5.64
CA TRP A 267 -4.53 6.76 -5.90
C TRP A 267 -3.46 7.85 -5.93
N THR A 268 -3.77 8.95 -6.60
CA THR A 268 -2.88 10.13 -6.68
C THR A 268 -3.70 11.40 -6.84
N THR A 269 -3.20 12.51 -6.31
CA THR A 269 -3.72 13.85 -6.55
C THR A 269 -2.61 14.89 -6.40
N LYS A 270 -2.76 16.02 -7.10
CA LYS A 270 -1.92 17.20 -6.86
C LYS A 270 -2.66 18.14 -5.93
N VAL A 271 -2.06 18.47 -4.79
CA VAL A 271 -2.59 19.43 -3.82
C VAL A 271 -1.88 20.76 -4.00
N ASP A 272 -2.66 21.82 -4.16
CA ASP A 272 -2.18 23.21 -4.26
C ASP A 272 -2.33 23.86 -2.89
N VAL A 273 -1.22 24.35 -2.33
CA VAL A 273 -1.15 25.03 -1.03
C VAL A 273 -0.63 26.46 -1.15
N SER A 274 -0.49 27.00 -2.37
CA SER A 274 0.02 28.35 -2.66
C SER A 274 -0.82 29.49 -2.08
N SER A 275 -2.02 29.20 -1.58
CA SER A 275 -2.91 30.14 -0.89
C SER A 275 -2.84 30.05 0.65
N LEU A 276 -2.06 29.11 1.20
CA LEU A 276 -1.83 28.99 2.65
C LEU A 276 -0.67 29.88 3.09
N ASP A 277 -0.73 30.36 4.33
CA ASP A 277 0.42 31.02 4.96
C ASP A 277 1.49 29.96 5.31
N PRO A 278 2.80 30.28 5.27
CA PRO A 278 3.84 29.35 5.68
C PRO A 278 3.68 28.91 7.15
N GLY A 279 3.74 27.60 7.39
CA GLY A 279 3.40 27.03 8.70
C GLY A 279 3.20 25.51 8.72
N SER A 280 2.81 24.99 9.87
CA SER A 280 2.55 23.56 10.09
C SER A 280 1.07 23.22 9.87
N TYR A 281 0.84 22.14 9.14
CA TYR A 281 -0.48 21.64 8.77
C TYR A 281 -0.54 20.11 8.86
N THR A 282 -1.74 19.54 8.92
CA THR A 282 -1.99 18.10 8.80
C THR A 282 -2.74 17.82 7.51
N PHE A 283 -2.16 17.05 6.61
CA PHE A 283 -2.89 16.44 5.48
C PHE A 283 -3.55 15.15 5.96
N ILE A 284 -4.84 14.98 5.64
CA ILE A 284 -5.63 13.80 6.01
C ILE A 284 -6.22 13.25 4.72
N ALA A 285 -5.96 11.98 4.42
CA ALA A 285 -6.69 11.25 3.36
C ALA A 285 -7.62 10.23 4.01
N ARG A 286 -8.78 9.99 3.40
CA ARG A 286 -9.81 9.10 3.96
C ARG A 286 -10.60 8.34 2.89
N THR A 287 -11.10 7.17 3.28
CA THR A 287 -12.15 6.52 2.49
C THR A 287 -13.43 7.35 2.51
N ASP A 288 -14.31 7.08 1.56
CA ASP A 288 -15.68 7.55 1.59
C ASP A 288 -16.46 6.85 2.71
N ASP A 289 -17.49 7.52 3.23
CA ASP A 289 -18.43 6.95 4.22
C ASP A 289 -19.86 6.95 3.64
N PRO A 290 -20.24 5.89 2.91
CA PRO A 290 -21.60 5.78 2.35
C PRO A 290 -22.67 5.53 3.42
N SER A 291 -22.30 5.44 4.71
CA SER A 291 -23.25 5.29 5.82
C SER A 291 -23.65 6.61 6.48
N ASP A 292 -23.05 7.75 6.09
CA ASP A 292 -23.31 9.08 6.66
C ASP A 292 -23.20 9.08 8.21
N GLY A 293 -22.19 8.37 8.73
CA GLY A 293 -21.95 8.21 10.17
C GLY A 293 -22.82 7.17 10.91
N GLU A 294 -23.63 6.35 10.22
CA GLU A 294 -24.30 5.20 10.86
C GLU A 294 -23.36 4.00 11.11
N GLY A 295 -22.25 3.92 10.37
CA GLY A 295 -21.20 2.91 10.48
C GLY A 295 -20.09 3.28 11.48
N PRO A 296 -18.96 2.54 11.47
CA PRO A 296 -17.82 2.86 12.33
C PRO A 296 -17.13 4.18 11.91
N GLY A 297 -17.25 4.58 10.64
CA GLY A 297 -16.65 5.78 10.05
C GLY A 297 -15.61 5.44 8.97
N PRO A 298 -15.06 6.45 8.28
CA PRO A 298 -14.05 6.23 7.24
C PRO A 298 -12.71 5.80 7.83
N THR A 299 -11.95 4.96 7.11
CA THR A 299 -10.53 4.75 7.44
C THR A 299 -9.73 5.94 6.94
N GLU A 300 -8.90 6.53 7.80
CA GLU A 300 -8.09 7.71 7.52
C GLU A 300 -6.59 7.40 7.63
N ASP A 301 -5.74 8.22 7.02
CA ASP A 301 -4.29 8.22 7.24
C ASP A 301 -3.82 9.68 7.24
N THR A 302 -3.06 10.10 8.26
CA THR A 302 -2.65 11.49 8.48
C THR A 302 -1.16 11.69 8.18
N LYS A 303 -0.77 12.87 7.72
CA LYS A 303 0.64 13.27 7.54
C LYS A 303 0.77 14.74 7.91
N ARG A 304 1.58 15.06 8.91
CA ARG A 304 1.94 16.45 9.22
C ARG A 304 2.99 16.92 8.23
N LEU A 305 2.83 18.16 7.79
CA LEU A 305 3.69 18.81 6.81
C LEU A 305 3.95 20.26 7.18
N THR A 306 4.99 20.84 6.57
CA THR A 306 5.31 22.26 6.69
C THR A 306 5.24 22.92 5.32
N VAL A 307 4.47 23.99 5.18
CA VAL A 307 4.43 24.83 3.97
C VAL A 307 5.46 25.97 4.11
N GLU A 308 6.25 26.23 3.05
CA GLU A 308 7.28 27.30 2.98
C GLU A 308 6.80 28.63 2.37
#